data_AF-A0A3A2ZEK9-F1
#
_entry.id   AF-A0A3A2ZEK9-F1
#
_cell.length_a   1.000
_cell.length_b   1.000
_cell.length_c   1.000
_cell.angle_alpha   90.00
_cell.angle_beta   90.00
_cell.angle_gamma   90.00
#
_symmetry.space_group_name_H-M   'P 1'
#
loop_
_entity.id
_entity.type
_entity.pdbx_description
1 polymer ?
#
loop_
_entity_poly.entity_id
_entity_poly.type
_entity_poly.pdbx_seq_one_letter_code
_entity_poly.pdbx_strand_id
1 'polypeptide(L)'
;MSAILTTLGLRAAAPGDVIPNKAHVYIIANWWLAYLAFGTRVAKRIYGIDHNAAPREDLAKYGEAAVQSGKISRQTLDKLKRMEAAHANSMENFTFFIAGILLAVQAGVPGETINKIGAWYTVSRVVFGLAYIFIESEPLSFVRSVAYWSGNVSCISALVLAGKKL
;
A
#
# COMPACT_ATOMS: atom_id res chain seq x y z
N MET A 1 16.63 2.33 18.89
CA MET A 1 16.59 1.56 17.61
C MET A 1 16.32 0.06 17.79
N SER A 2 16.83 -0.58 18.85
CA SER A 2 16.62 -2.00 19.19
C SER A 2 15.14 -2.46 19.10
N ALA A 3 14.23 -1.79 19.82
CA ALA A 3 12.85 -2.25 19.97
C ALA A 3 12.06 -2.37 18.64
N ILE A 4 12.27 -1.46 17.67
CA ILE A 4 11.52 -1.45 16.40
C ILE A 4 11.79 -2.71 15.59
N LEU A 5 13.04 -3.13 15.48
CA LEU A 5 13.40 -4.33 14.73
C LEU A 5 12.81 -5.59 15.37
N THR A 6 12.72 -5.64 16.70
CA THR A 6 12.06 -6.73 17.42
C THR A 6 10.54 -6.71 17.21
N THR A 7 9.90 -5.54 17.26
CA THR A 7 8.45 -5.38 17.00
C THR A 7 8.07 -5.84 15.60
N LEU A 8 8.91 -5.51 14.61
CA LEU A 8 8.75 -5.92 13.21
C LEU A 8 9.14 -7.39 12.97
N GLY A 9 9.65 -8.11 13.98
CA GLY A 9 10.12 -9.49 13.82
C GLY A 9 11.30 -9.62 12.87
N LEU A 10 12.13 -8.58 12.75
CA LEU A 10 13.37 -8.58 11.95
C LEU A 10 14.58 -9.07 12.73
N ARG A 11 14.40 -9.36 14.03
CA ARG A 11 15.39 -9.95 14.93
C ARG A 11 14.72 -10.56 16.16
N ALA A 12 15.46 -11.41 16.86
CA ALA A 12 15.04 -12.00 18.14
C ALA A 12 14.94 -10.93 19.26
N ALA A 13 14.15 -11.22 20.30
CA ALA A 13 14.01 -10.35 21.47
C ALA A 13 15.18 -10.57 22.45
N ALA A 14 15.55 -11.82 22.68
CA ALA A 14 16.74 -12.24 23.41
C ALA A 14 17.55 -13.29 22.62
N PRO A 15 18.84 -13.50 22.95
CA PRO A 15 19.64 -14.58 22.37
C PRO A 15 18.98 -15.94 22.61
N GLY A 16 18.77 -16.72 21.54
CA GLY A 16 18.10 -18.03 21.61
C GLY A 16 16.60 -18.01 21.33
N ASP A 17 15.96 -16.84 21.26
CA ASP A 17 14.54 -16.76 20.92
C ASP A 17 14.29 -17.06 19.44
N VAL A 18 13.21 -17.78 19.16
CA VAL A 18 12.70 -17.97 17.81
C VAL A 18 12.06 -16.68 17.32
N ILE A 19 12.44 -16.21 16.14
CA ILE A 19 11.82 -15.03 15.53
C ILE A 19 10.37 -15.38 15.13
N PRO A 20 9.36 -14.70 15.72
CA PRO A 20 7.96 -15.01 15.44
C PRO A 20 7.60 -14.62 14.01
N ASN A 21 6.76 -15.43 13.37
CA ASN A 21 6.16 -15.07 12.09
C ASN A 21 5.08 -13.97 12.30
N LYS A 22 5.24 -12.82 11.63
CA LYS A 22 4.38 -11.64 11.72
C LYS A 22 3.55 -11.41 10.46
N ALA A 23 3.36 -12.42 9.60
CA ALA A 23 2.56 -12.32 8.37
C ALA A 23 1.21 -11.62 8.58
N HIS A 24 0.46 -12.02 9.62
CA HIS A 24 -0.83 -11.43 9.97
C HIS A 24 -0.75 -9.92 10.22
N VAL A 25 0.30 -9.43 10.90
CA VAL A 25 0.51 -8.00 11.16
C VAL A 25 0.69 -7.25 9.84
N TYR A 26 1.53 -7.78 8.94
CA TYR A 26 1.77 -7.14 7.65
C TYR A 26 0.55 -7.20 6.73
N ILE A 27 -0.24 -8.28 6.77
CA ILE A 27 -1.51 -8.37 6.03
C ILE A 27 -2.48 -7.30 6.52
N ILE A 28 -2.69 -7.18 7.84
CA ILE A 28 -3.58 -6.16 8.42
C ILE A 28 -3.08 -4.76 8.07
N ALA A 29 -1.78 -4.47 8.25
CA ALA A 29 -1.22 -3.16 7.96
C ALA A 29 -1.40 -2.76 6.48
N ASN A 30 -1.15 -3.68 5.54
CA ASN A 30 -1.31 -3.40 4.12
C ASN A 30 -2.76 -3.35 3.68
N TRP A 31 -3.67 -4.06 4.35
CA TRP A 31 -5.10 -3.88 4.18
C TRP A 31 -5.52 -2.45 4.59
N TRP A 32 -5.07 -1.99 5.76
CA TRP A 32 -5.32 -0.61 6.20
C TRP A 32 -4.76 0.42 5.23
N LEU A 33 -3.54 0.22 4.72
CA LEU A 33 -2.96 1.12 3.71
C LEU A 33 -3.79 1.14 2.42
N ALA A 34 -4.10 -0.03 1.88
CA ALA A 34 -4.77 -0.16 0.60
C ALA A 34 -6.22 0.35 0.66
N TYR A 35 -7.02 -0.09 1.63
CA TYR A 35 -8.46 0.18 1.65
C TYR A 35 -8.85 1.46 2.38
N LEU A 36 -7.99 1.97 3.28
CA LEU A 36 -8.34 3.08 4.15
C LEU A 36 -7.40 4.27 3.97
N ALA A 37 -6.09 4.12 4.16
CA ALA A 37 -5.15 5.25 4.11
C ALA A 37 -5.10 5.92 2.73
N PHE A 38 -5.10 5.14 1.65
CA PHE A 38 -5.15 5.68 0.29
C PHE A 38 -6.58 5.91 -0.22
N GLY A 39 -7.61 5.60 0.57
CA GLY A 39 -9.00 5.82 0.21
C GLY A 39 -9.32 7.30 0.02
N THR A 40 -10.00 7.64 -1.07
CA THR A 40 -10.39 9.03 -1.39
C THR A 40 -11.64 9.50 -0.67
N ARG A 41 -12.33 8.58 0.00
CA ARG A 41 -13.66 8.81 0.53
C ARG A 41 -13.69 9.90 1.60
N VAL A 42 -12.76 9.85 2.55
CA VAL A 42 -12.66 10.88 3.61
C VAL A 42 -12.39 12.25 3.00
N ALA A 43 -11.46 12.33 2.03
CA ALA A 43 -11.16 13.59 1.35
C ALA A 43 -12.38 14.13 0.59
N LYS A 44 -13.12 13.28 -0.14
CA LYS A 44 -14.35 13.68 -0.83
C LYS A 44 -15.43 14.15 0.13
N ARG A 45 -15.57 13.56 1.32
CA ARG A 45 -16.49 14.05 2.36
C ARG A 45 -16.09 15.43 2.86
N ILE A 46 -14.81 15.66 3.12
CA ILE A 46 -14.29 16.98 3.55
C ILE A 46 -14.63 18.06 2.52
N TYR A 47 -14.50 17.76 1.23
CA TYR A 47 -14.86 18.69 0.16
C TYR A 47 -16.36 18.68 -0.19
N GLY A 48 -17.19 17.86 0.47
CA GLY A 48 -18.63 17.76 0.20
C GLY A 48 -18.97 17.22 -1.19
N ILE A 49 -18.15 16.33 -1.75
CA ILE A 49 -18.31 15.72 -3.09
C ILE A 49 -18.68 14.23 -2.99
N ASP A 50 -18.70 13.63 -1.79
CA ASP A 50 -19.13 12.23 -1.56
C ASP A 50 -20.66 12.13 -1.58
N HIS A 51 -21.24 11.57 -2.65
CA HIS A 51 -22.70 11.37 -2.75
C HIS A 51 -23.18 10.02 -2.22
N ASN A 52 -22.25 9.12 -1.81
CA ASN A 52 -22.48 7.77 -1.29
C ASN A 52 -23.26 6.78 -2.20
N ALA A 53 -24.06 7.24 -3.15
CA ALA A 53 -24.83 6.39 -4.06
C ALA A 53 -23.93 5.66 -5.06
N ALA A 54 -22.97 6.39 -5.65
CA ALA A 54 -21.98 5.84 -6.57
C ALA A 54 -20.61 6.51 -6.33
N PRO A 55 -19.97 6.29 -5.17
CA PRO A 55 -18.86 7.11 -4.74
C PRO A 55 -17.65 7.03 -5.67
N ARG A 56 -17.47 5.93 -6.42
CA ARG A 56 -16.40 5.80 -7.41
C ARG A 56 -16.56 6.73 -8.62
N GLU A 57 -17.77 7.20 -8.88
CA GLU A 57 -18.08 8.07 -10.01
C GLU A 57 -18.09 9.55 -9.63
N ASP A 58 -17.97 9.87 -8.33
CA ASP A 58 -18.14 11.23 -7.81
C ASP A 58 -17.22 12.24 -8.50
N LEU A 59 -15.92 11.93 -8.64
CA LEU A 59 -14.97 12.85 -9.25
C LEU A 59 -15.21 13.02 -10.75
N ALA A 60 -15.61 11.94 -11.44
CA ALA A 60 -15.90 11.98 -12.87
C ALA A 60 -17.18 12.78 -13.17
N LYS A 61 -18.22 12.64 -12.34
CA LYS A 61 -19.52 13.31 -12.54
C LYS A 61 -19.54 14.74 -12.02
N TYR A 62 -18.96 14.99 -10.85
CA TYR A 62 -19.15 16.25 -10.13
C TYR A 62 -17.87 17.07 -9.96
N GLY A 63 -16.70 16.52 -10.28
CA GLY A 63 -15.41 17.17 -10.06
C GLY A 63 -15.27 18.49 -10.82
N GLU A 64 -15.57 18.50 -12.12
CA GLU A 64 -15.45 19.71 -12.95
C GLU A 64 -16.45 20.80 -12.53
N ALA A 65 -17.70 20.42 -12.22
CA ALA A 65 -18.71 21.35 -11.71
C ALA A 65 -18.30 21.94 -10.34
N ALA A 66 -17.64 21.16 -9.48
CA ALA A 66 -17.10 21.64 -8.21
C ALA A 66 -15.94 22.64 -8.41
N VAL A 67 -15.15 22.50 -9.47
CA VAL A 67 -14.13 23.50 -9.83
C VAL A 67 -14.77 24.78 -10.39
N GLN A 68 -15.74 24.65 -11.31
CA GLN A 68 -16.41 25.78 -11.94
C GLN A 68 -17.21 26.64 -10.94
N SER A 69 -17.82 26.00 -9.94
CA SER A 69 -18.52 26.69 -8.85
C SER A 69 -17.60 27.28 -7.78
N GLY A 70 -16.28 27.07 -7.88
CA GLY A 70 -15.31 27.54 -6.88
C GLY A 70 -15.28 26.72 -5.57
N LYS A 71 -16.01 25.59 -5.51
CA LYS A 71 -16.07 24.72 -4.33
C LYS A 71 -14.73 24.04 -4.03
N ILE A 72 -13.98 23.67 -5.07
CA ILE A 72 -12.61 23.17 -4.96
C ILE A 72 -11.71 23.82 -6.02
N SER A 73 -10.40 23.84 -5.80
CA SER A 73 -9.46 24.26 -6.83
C SER A 73 -9.20 23.15 -7.85
N ARG A 74 -8.66 23.52 -9.02
CA ARG A 74 -8.16 22.57 -10.03
C ARG A 74 -7.14 21.59 -9.43
N GLN A 75 -6.18 22.13 -8.67
CA GLN A 75 -5.15 21.32 -8.00
C GLN A 75 -5.75 20.31 -7.01
N THR A 76 -6.79 20.69 -6.27
CA THR A 76 -7.51 19.78 -5.38
C THR A 76 -8.17 18.64 -6.16
N LEU A 77 -8.84 18.94 -7.27
CA LEU A 77 -9.46 17.90 -8.11
C LEU A 77 -8.41 16.92 -8.65
N ASP A 78 -7.28 17.44 -9.15
CA ASP A 78 -6.22 16.61 -9.72
C ASP A 78 -5.55 15.74 -8.66
N LYS A 79 -5.35 16.26 -7.44
CA LYS A 79 -4.89 15.47 -6.29
C LYS A 79 -5.88 14.36 -5.94
N LEU A 80 -7.19 14.64 -5.91
CA LEU A 80 -8.22 13.63 -5.62
C LEU A 80 -8.22 12.53 -6.69
N LYS A 81 -8.06 12.87 -7.98
CA LYS A 81 -7.91 11.91 -9.08
C LYS A 81 -6.68 11.02 -8.89
N ARG A 82 -5.52 11.60 -8.51
CA ARG A 82 -4.30 10.83 -8.19
C ARG A 82 -4.52 9.91 -6.98
N MET A 83 -5.22 10.37 -5.95
CA MET A 83 -5.58 9.53 -4.81
C MET A 83 -6.48 8.35 -5.23
N GLU A 84 -7.46 8.54 -6.12
CA GLU A 84 -8.32 7.45 -6.61
C GLU A 84 -7.51 6.40 -7.37
N ALA A 85 -6.58 6.84 -8.21
CA ALA A 85 -5.70 5.94 -8.93
C ALA A 85 -4.71 5.21 -8.01
N ALA A 86 -4.18 5.88 -6.97
CA ALA A 86 -3.33 5.25 -5.96
C ALA A 86 -4.09 4.19 -5.13
N HIS A 87 -5.35 4.47 -4.80
CA HIS A 87 -6.24 3.55 -4.10
C HIS A 87 -6.50 2.29 -4.94
N ALA A 88 -6.94 2.47 -6.20
CA ALA A 88 -7.24 1.37 -7.11
C ALA A 88 -6.02 0.44 -7.28
N ASN A 89 -4.86 1.01 -7.57
CA ASN A 89 -3.62 0.24 -7.71
C ASN A 89 -3.25 -0.51 -6.41
N SER A 90 -3.48 0.10 -5.25
CA SER A 90 -3.17 -0.55 -3.97
C SER A 90 -4.09 -1.72 -3.67
N MET A 91 -5.38 -1.63 -4.02
CA MET A 91 -6.30 -2.76 -3.90
C MET A 91 -5.93 -3.92 -4.84
N GLU A 92 -5.58 -3.61 -6.09
CA GLU A 92 -5.13 -4.62 -7.08
C GLU A 92 -3.88 -5.35 -6.58
N ASN A 93 -2.87 -4.59 -6.14
CA ASN A 93 -1.58 -5.15 -5.74
C ASN A 93 -1.63 -5.89 -4.40
N PHE A 94 -2.59 -5.56 -3.53
CA PHE A 94 -2.76 -6.23 -2.23
C PHE A 94 -3.03 -7.73 -2.38
N THR A 95 -3.75 -8.14 -3.43
CA THR A 95 -4.02 -9.57 -3.69
C THR A 95 -2.75 -10.36 -3.98
N PHE A 96 -1.83 -9.79 -4.76
CA PHE A 96 -0.55 -10.42 -5.08
C PHE A 96 0.33 -10.57 -3.83
N PHE A 97 0.31 -9.57 -2.95
CA PHE A 97 0.99 -9.64 -1.65
C PHE A 97 0.44 -10.74 -0.74
N ILE A 98 -0.90 -10.83 -0.61
CA ILE A 98 -1.54 -11.90 0.15
C ILE A 98 -1.12 -13.26 -0.40
N ALA A 99 -1.21 -13.46 -1.72
CA ALA A 99 -0.87 -14.74 -2.35
C ALA A 99 0.59 -15.15 -2.05
N GLY A 100 1.54 -14.23 -2.22
CA GLY A 100 2.95 -14.48 -1.93
C GLY A 100 3.21 -14.81 -0.47
N ILE A 101 2.69 -14.00 0.46
CA ILE A 101 2.90 -14.20 1.90
C ILE A 101 2.24 -15.50 2.39
N LEU A 102 1.00 -15.78 1.99
CA LEU A 102 0.32 -17.00 2.42
C LEU A 102 1.00 -18.25 1.87
N LEU A 103 1.45 -18.23 0.62
CA LEU A 103 2.21 -19.36 0.06
C LEU A 103 3.54 -19.56 0.80
N ALA A 104 4.25 -18.48 1.14
CA ALA A 104 5.48 -18.57 1.92
C ALA A 104 5.25 -19.11 3.34
N VAL A 105 4.15 -18.71 4.00
CA VAL A 105 3.73 -19.26 5.28
C VAL A 105 3.44 -20.77 5.15
N GLN A 106 2.64 -21.16 4.15
CA GLN A 106 2.25 -22.55 3.92
C GLN A 106 3.44 -23.46 3.60
N ALA A 107 4.41 -22.97 2.81
CA ALA A 107 5.63 -23.70 2.45
C ALA A 107 6.68 -23.73 3.58
N GLY A 108 6.39 -23.14 4.75
CA GLY A 108 7.32 -23.14 5.88
C GLY A 108 8.58 -22.31 5.66
N VAL A 109 8.51 -21.21 4.88
CA VAL A 109 9.60 -20.23 4.77
C VAL A 109 9.91 -19.65 6.17
N PRO A 110 11.18 -19.42 6.55
CA PRO A 110 11.51 -18.91 7.88
C PRO A 110 10.79 -17.60 8.21
N GLY A 111 10.30 -17.49 9.45
CA GLY A 111 9.51 -16.32 9.90
C GLY A 111 10.24 -14.99 9.71
N GLU A 112 11.54 -14.94 9.98
CA GLU A 112 12.36 -13.75 9.74
C GLU A 112 12.34 -13.31 8.27
N THR A 113 12.42 -14.26 7.34
CA THR A 113 12.37 -13.98 5.90
C THR A 113 11.00 -13.47 5.48
N ILE A 114 9.93 -14.07 5.99
CA ILE A 114 8.55 -13.61 5.76
C ILE A 114 8.38 -12.17 6.28
N ASN A 115 8.91 -11.88 7.47
CA ASN A 115 8.82 -10.55 8.07
C ASN A 115 9.60 -9.50 7.27
N LYS A 116 10.81 -9.83 6.79
CA LYS A 116 11.60 -8.96 5.90
C LYS A 116 10.84 -8.63 4.63
N ILE A 117 10.20 -9.61 4.00
CA ILE A 117 9.39 -9.40 2.79
C ILE A 117 8.16 -8.54 3.09
N GLY A 118 7.44 -8.83 4.19
CA GLY A 118 6.31 -8.02 4.64
C GLY A 118 6.69 -6.56 4.89
N ALA A 119 7.82 -6.31 5.57
CA ALA A 119 8.35 -4.98 5.81
C ALA A 119 8.72 -4.27 4.50
N TRP A 120 9.45 -4.96 3.62
CA TRP A 120 9.84 -4.44 2.31
C TRP A 120 8.62 -4.03 1.49
N TYR A 121 7.63 -4.91 1.36
CA TYR A 121 6.38 -4.59 0.67
C TYR A 121 5.72 -3.34 1.26
N THR A 122 5.56 -3.30 2.59
CA THR A 122 4.89 -2.20 3.29
C THR A 122 5.57 -0.86 3.02
N VAL A 123 6.90 -0.79 3.16
CA VAL A 123 7.67 0.43 2.88
C VAL A 123 7.51 0.85 1.42
N SER A 124 7.61 -0.09 0.49
CA SER A 124 7.41 0.17 -0.93
C SER A 124 6.01 0.74 -1.23
N ARG A 125 4.95 0.24 -0.56
CA ARG A 125 3.58 0.75 -0.74
C ARG A 125 3.39 2.14 -0.15
N VAL A 126 3.99 2.44 1.00
CA VAL A 126 3.96 3.78 1.59
C VAL A 126 4.63 4.79 0.66
N VAL A 127 5.84 4.50 0.18
CA VAL A 127 6.57 5.37 -0.75
C VAL A 127 5.78 5.53 -2.05
N PHE A 128 5.24 4.44 -2.61
CA PHE A 128 4.42 4.47 -3.80
C PHE A 128 3.22 5.41 -3.66
N GLY A 129 2.41 5.25 -2.60
CA GLY A 129 1.18 6.02 -2.43
C GLY A 129 1.45 7.49 -2.16
N LEU A 130 2.45 7.81 -1.33
CA LEU A 130 2.85 9.21 -1.10
C LEU A 130 3.36 9.86 -2.38
N ALA A 131 4.24 9.17 -3.12
CA ALA A 131 4.74 9.67 -4.41
C ALA A 131 3.59 9.91 -5.39
N TYR A 132 2.64 8.97 -5.50
CA TYR A 132 1.49 9.11 -6.39
C TYR A 132 0.63 10.34 -6.03
N ILE A 133 0.32 10.51 -4.74
CA ILE A 133 -0.64 11.53 -4.32
C ILE A 133 -0.03 12.94 -4.43
N PHE A 134 1.23 13.11 -4.02
CA PHE A 134 1.82 14.42 -3.76
C PHE A 134 2.82 14.90 -4.83
N ILE A 135 3.37 14.02 -5.66
CA ILE A 135 4.31 14.43 -6.71
C ILE A 135 3.53 14.83 -7.96
N GLU A 136 3.72 16.07 -8.38
CA GLU A 136 3.09 16.64 -9.58
C GLU A 136 4.05 16.74 -10.77
N SER A 137 5.36 16.74 -10.52
CA SER A 137 6.36 16.84 -11.57
C SER A 137 6.60 15.47 -12.23
N GLU A 138 6.62 15.48 -13.56
CA GLU A 138 6.85 14.28 -14.37
C GLU A 138 8.18 13.58 -14.02
N PRO A 139 9.33 14.27 -13.88
CA PRO A 139 10.60 13.60 -13.55
C PRO A 139 10.58 12.92 -12.19
N LEU A 140 9.97 13.54 -11.17
CA LEU A 140 9.90 12.93 -9.84
C LEU A 140 8.82 11.83 -9.76
N SER A 141 7.88 11.80 -10.70
CA SER A 141 6.83 10.77 -10.73
C SER A 141 7.39 9.35 -10.89
N PHE A 142 8.61 9.19 -11.43
CA PHE A 142 9.29 7.90 -11.55
C PHE A 142 9.61 7.25 -10.21
N VAL A 143 9.66 8.01 -9.11
CA VAL A 143 9.79 7.46 -7.74
C VAL A 143 8.66 6.45 -7.46
N ARG A 144 7.44 6.77 -7.90
CA ARG A 144 6.29 5.87 -7.79
C ARG A 144 6.53 4.57 -8.58
N SER A 145 7.06 4.64 -9.80
CA SER A 145 7.32 3.47 -10.64
C SER A 145 8.37 2.54 -10.01
N VAL A 146 9.44 3.12 -9.46
CA VAL A 146 10.48 2.35 -8.75
C VAL A 146 9.89 1.68 -7.50
N ALA A 147 9.11 2.41 -6.70
CA ALA A 147 8.47 1.87 -5.51
C ALA A 147 7.44 0.77 -5.85
N TYR A 148 6.69 0.93 -6.94
CA TYR A 148 5.77 -0.08 -7.46
C TYR A 148 6.50 -1.38 -7.77
N TRP A 149 7.57 -1.33 -8.56
CA TRP A 149 8.33 -2.53 -8.93
C TRP A 149 9.03 -3.15 -7.72
N SER A 150 9.60 -2.34 -6.83
CA SER A 150 10.18 -2.82 -5.57
C SER A 150 9.17 -3.65 -4.74
N GLY A 151 7.93 -3.18 -4.61
CA GLY A 151 6.85 -3.94 -3.96
C GLY A 151 6.55 -5.27 -4.66
N ASN A 152 6.46 -5.27 -5.99
CA ASN A 152 6.20 -6.49 -6.76
C ASN A 152 7.35 -7.51 -6.65
N VAL A 153 8.60 -7.04 -6.68
CA VAL A 153 9.79 -7.89 -6.49
C VAL A 153 9.76 -8.57 -5.11
N SER A 154 9.29 -7.89 -4.07
CA SER A 154 9.14 -8.52 -2.74
C SER A 154 8.13 -9.67 -2.76
N CYS A 155 7.01 -9.53 -3.49
CA CYS A 155 6.00 -10.58 -3.65
C CYS A 155 6.54 -11.76 -4.47
N ILE A 156 7.22 -11.48 -5.58
CA ILE A 156 7.90 -12.49 -6.40
C ILE A 156 8.92 -13.25 -5.56
N SER A 157 9.66 -12.54 -4.70
CA SER A 157 10.64 -13.16 -3.79
C SER A 157 9.98 -14.13 -2.82
N ALA A 158 8.81 -13.79 -2.25
CA ALA A 158 8.03 -14.72 -1.42
C ALA A 158 7.64 -15.99 -2.19
N LEU A 159 7.12 -15.83 -3.41
CA LEU A 159 6.71 -16.95 -4.26
C LEU A 159 7.89 -17.86 -4.63
N VAL A 160 9.02 -17.29 -5.04
CA VAL A 160 10.23 -18.05 -5.40
C VAL A 160 10.77 -18.81 -4.18
N LEU A 161 10.81 -18.17 -3.00
CA LEU A 161 11.29 -18.82 -1.78
C LEU A 161 10.34 -19.92 -1.31
N ALA A 162 9.03 -19.72 -1.46
CA ALA A 162 8.04 -20.76 -1.20
C ALA A 162 8.21 -21.94 -2.16
N GLY A 163 8.35 -21.67 -3.46
CA GLY A 163 8.54 -22.70 -4.49
C GLY A 163 9.80 -23.55 -4.32
N LYS A 164 10.85 -23.01 -3.69
CA LYS A 164 12.06 -23.80 -3.34
C LYS A 164 11.85 -24.77 -2.17
N LYS A 165 10.74 -24.68 -1.45
CA LYS A 165 10.40 -25.51 -0.29
C LYS A 165 9.24 -26.49 -0.54
N LEU A 166 8.56 -26.35 -1.67
CA LEU A 166 7.56 -27.31 -2.16
C LEU A 166 8.26 -28.44 -2.92
#